data_AF-A0A9W7ZRN0-F1
#
_entry.id   AF-A0A9W7ZRN0-F1
#
_cell.length_a   1.000
_cell.length_b   1.000
_cell.length_c   1.000
_cell.angle_alpha   90.00
_cell.angle_beta   90.00
_cell.angle_gamma   90.00
#
_symmetry.space_group_name_H-M   'P 1'
#
loop_
_entity.id
_entity.type
_entity.pdbx_description
1 polymer ?
#
loop_
_entity_poly.entity_id
_entity_poly.type
_entity_poly.pdbx_seq_one_letter_code
_entity_poly.pdbx_strand_id
1 'polypeptide(L)'
;MFVYPLVRRSEVRPPRRPSPTYDDGRSEPDDPEPAAPIDPQKAAIEAVRRDFEMALKSGSSRRSKKDDLELESQTDEMLAKLRMRMTEVADLDRAYNNERKPAISKIKLLPVVSEQLRKTSLHDAMLENGLLEAVRLWLEPLDDGSLPALDIQLELFNFLLKAPIHTEHLRESGMGKLVVFYTKCNRVDTRISRISEELVAKWIRPLIQRSANYKDRSIRTASSAATARPRSTLKRLMDDRREEDLSPGMAARVQVPRYTVPSYDIMPSASPLVQQNAGRKQQPEYMQRLKAHMTKNKTRAARH
;
A
#
# COMPACT_ATOMS: atom_id res chain seq x y z
N MET A 1 -14.58 -52.29 31.76
CA MET A 1 -15.75 -51.48 31.34
C MET A 1 -15.22 -50.19 30.75
N PHE A 2 -15.33 -49.80 29.50
CA PHE A 2 -15.91 -50.37 28.28
C PHE A 2 -14.95 -49.99 27.14
N VAL A 3 -14.54 -50.99 26.35
CA VAL A 3 -13.73 -50.82 25.16
C VAL A 3 -14.68 -50.45 24.02
N TYR A 4 -14.59 -49.24 23.49
CA TYR A 4 -15.33 -48.87 22.28
C TYR A 4 -14.59 -49.39 21.04
N PRO A 5 -15.23 -50.19 20.18
CA PRO A 5 -14.59 -50.71 18.98
C PRO A 5 -14.57 -49.65 17.87
N LEU A 6 -13.40 -49.49 17.24
CA LEU A 6 -13.22 -48.80 15.97
C LEU A 6 -14.00 -49.52 14.87
N VAL A 7 -15.13 -48.93 14.45
CA VAL A 7 -15.87 -49.36 13.27
C VAL A 7 -15.07 -48.98 12.02
N ARG A 8 -14.50 -49.98 11.35
CA ARG A 8 -13.92 -49.83 10.00
C ARG A 8 -15.03 -49.43 9.04
N ARG A 9 -14.99 -48.19 8.55
CA ARG A 9 -15.79 -47.75 7.42
C ARG A 9 -15.37 -48.57 6.20
N SER A 10 -16.25 -49.45 5.74
CA SER A 10 -16.12 -50.14 4.46
C SER A 10 -16.14 -49.10 3.33
N GLU A 11 -15.02 -48.99 2.61
CA GLU A 11 -14.97 -48.27 1.34
C GLU A 11 -15.81 -49.03 0.31
N VAL A 12 -17.02 -48.53 0.07
CA VAL A 12 -17.84 -48.97 -1.07
C VAL A 12 -17.20 -48.36 -2.33
N ARG A 13 -16.42 -49.16 -3.05
CA ARG A 13 -15.93 -48.82 -4.39
C ARG A 13 -17.13 -48.68 -5.33
N PRO A 14 -17.26 -47.58 -6.09
CA PRO A 14 -18.31 -47.48 -7.10
C PRO A 14 -18.09 -48.52 -8.22
N PRO A 15 -19.17 -49.02 -8.87
CA PRO A 15 -19.04 -50.03 -9.92
C PRO A 15 -18.23 -49.48 -11.09
N ARG A 16 -17.27 -50.28 -11.56
CA ARG A 16 -16.48 -50.00 -12.75
C ARG A 16 -17.44 -49.88 -13.94
N ARG A 17 -17.41 -48.74 -14.63
CA ARG A 17 -18.07 -48.59 -15.93
C ARG A 17 -17.51 -49.65 -16.89
N PRO A 18 -18.34 -50.28 -17.73
CA PRO A 18 -17.84 -51.19 -18.76
C PRO A 18 -16.91 -50.42 -19.69
N SER A 19 -15.74 -50.99 -19.94
CA SER A 19 -14.78 -50.54 -20.94
C SER A 19 -15.50 -50.39 -22.29
N PRO A 20 -15.19 -49.36 -23.09
CA PRO A 20 -15.62 -49.36 -24.49
C PRO A 20 -14.99 -50.60 -25.13
N THR A 21 -15.83 -51.47 -25.66
CA THR A 21 -15.41 -52.46 -26.65
C THR A 21 -14.74 -51.67 -27.77
N TYR A 22 -13.42 -51.83 -27.89
CA TYR A 22 -12.73 -51.49 -29.12
C TYR A 22 -13.33 -52.40 -30.19
N ASP A 23 -14.16 -51.79 -31.04
CA ASP A 23 -14.43 -52.31 -32.37
C ASP A 23 -13.08 -52.45 -33.04
N ASP A 24 -12.62 -53.69 -33.19
CA ASP A 24 -11.46 -54.07 -33.99
C ASP A 24 -11.86 -53.90 -35.47
N GLY A 25 -12.08 -52.63 -35.83
CA GLY A 25 -12.01 -52.17 -37.19
C GLY A 25 -10.56 -52.32 -37.62
N ARG A 26 -10.20 -53.56 -37.99
CA ARG A 26 -9.11 -53.83 -38.90
C ARG A 26 -9.42 -53.08 -40.19
N SER A 27 -9.15 -51.77 -40.20
CA SER A 27 -8.93 -51.03 -41.43
C SER A 27 -7.76 -51.72 -42.09
N GLU A 28 -8.05 -52.29 -43.25
CA GLU A 28 -7.05 -52.77 -44.19
C GLU A 28 -5.92 -51.75 -44.29
N PRO A 29 -4.66 -52.18 -44.47
CA PRO A 29 -3.63 -51.23 -44.86
C PRO A 29 -4.11 -50.61 -46.19
N ASP A 30 -4.52 -49.34 -46.14
CA ASP A 30 -4.69 -48.53 -47.34
C ASP A 30 -3.38 -48.65 -48.12
N ASP A 31 -3.42 -49.42 -49.21
CA ASP A 31 -2.40 -49.36 -50.25
C ASP A 31 -2.19 -47.88 -50.57
N PRO A 32 -0.95 -47.36 -50.62
CA PRO A 32 -0.73 -45.98 -50.97
C PRO A 32 -1.26 -45.77 -52.39
N GLU A 33 -2.44 -45.14 -52.52
CA GLU A 33 -2.93 -44.63 -53.79
C GLU A 33 -1.79 -43.84 -54.43
N PRO A 34 -1.49 -44.04 -55.72
CA PRO A 34 -0.42 -43.32 -56.39
C PRO A 34 -0.75 -41.83 -56.33
N ALA A 35 0.05 -41.10 -55.56
CA ALA A 35 -0.11 -39.67 -55.34
C ALA A 35 -0.35 -38.97 -56.69
N ALA A 36 -1.55 -38.43 -56.87
CA ALA A 36 -1.86 -37.57 -58.00
C ALA A 36 -0.80 -36.46 -58.09
N PRO A 37 -0.37 -36.05 -59.29
CA PRO A 37 0.68 -35.05 -59.45
C PRO A 37 0.27 -33.77 -58.70
N ILE A 38 0.96 -33.51 -57.60
CA ILE A 38 0.67 -32.37 -56.73
C ILE A 38 1.00 -31.14 -57.55
N ASP A 39 -0.02 -30.34 -57.88
CA ASP A 39 0.14 -29.02 -58.48
C ASP A 39 1.20 -28.24 -57.68
N PRO A 40 2.30 -27.78 -58.30
CA PRO A 40 3.45 -27.20 -57.59
C PRO A 40 3.05 -26.05 -56.64
N GLN A 41 1.95 -25.36 -56.93
CA GLN A 41 1.42 -24.30 -56.07
C GLN A 41 0.80 -24.84 -54.77
N LYS A 42 0.13 -25.99 -54.80
CA LYS A 42 -0.47 -26.60 -53.61
C LYS A 42 0.59 -27.21 -52.68
N ALA A 43 1.64 -27.81 -53.24
CA ALA A 43 2.78 -28.32 -52.46
C ALA A 43 3.48 -27.18 -51.69
N ALA A 44 3.68 -26.03 -52.36
CA ALA A 44 4.29 -24.86 -51.74
C ALA A 44 3.42 -24.30 -50.60
N ILE A 45 2.10 -24.22 -50.78
CA ILE A 45 1.17 -23.75 -49.76
C ILE A 45 1.15 -24.69 -48.53
N GLU A 46 1.18 -26.01 -48.74
CA GLU A 46 1.27 -26.97 -47.65
C GLU A 46 2.60 -26.94 -46.91
N ALA A 47 3.71 -26.73 -47.62
CA ALA A 47 5.02 -26.58 -47.00
C ALA A 47 5.05 -25.36 -46.08
N VAL A 48 4.58 -24.21 -46.57
CA VAL A 48 4.46 -22.98 -45.78
C VAL A 48 3.51 -23.18 -44.58
N ARG A 49 2.41 -23.93 -44.75
CA ARG A 49 1.48 -24.24 -43.67
C ARG A 49 2.09 -25.15 -42.60
N ARG A 50 2.88 -26.16 -42.98
CA ARG A 50 3.63 -26.99 -42.03
C ARG A 50 4.68 -26.20 -41.29
N ASP A 51 5.40 -25.32 -41.97
CA ASP A 51 6.41 -24.46 -41.35
C ASP A 51 5.76 -23.50 -40.34
N PHE A 52 4.60 -22.95 -40.69
CA PHE A 52 3.82 -22.08 -39.81
C PHE A 52 3.28 -22.84 -38.59
N GLU A 53 2.72 -24.04 -38.78
CA GLU A 53 2.30 -24.90 -37.66
C GLU A 53 3.47 -25.33 -36.77
N MET A 54 4.62 -25.63 -37.35
CA MET A 54 5.83 -26.00 -36.60
C MET A 54 6.32 -24.82 -35.76
N ALA A 55 6.33 -23.60 -36.31
CA ALA A 55 6.68 -22.38 -35.59
C ALA A 55 5.70 -22.06 -34.44
N LEU A 56 4.39 -22.26 -34.66
CA LEU A 56 3.36 -22.11 -33.63
C LEU A 56 3.48 -23.17 -32.53
N LYS A 57 3.85 -24.40 -32.89
CA LYS A 57 4.03 -25.50 -31.93
C LYS A 57 5.30 -25.34 -31.10
N SER A 58 6.37 -24.80 -31.69
CA SER A 58 7.59 -24.42 -30.94
C SER A 58 7.40 -23.18 -30.07
N GLY A 59 6.50 -22.26 -30.44
CA GLY A 59 6.15 -21.08 -29.64
C GLY A 59 5.13 -21.33 -28.52
N SER A 60 4.39 -22.45 -28.57
CA SER A 60 3.34 -22.84 -27.63
C SER A 60 3.80 -23.84 -26.56
N SER A 61 5.12 -24.01 -26.40
CA SER A 61 5.64 -24.63 -25.18
C SER A 61 5.31 -23.69 -24.02
N ARG A 62 4.19 -23.95 -23.33
CA ARG A 62 3.89 -23.35 -22.02
C ARG A 62 5.16 -23.49 -21.19
N ARG A 63 5.81 -22.36 -20.89
CA ARG A 63 6.92 -22.28 -19.93
C ARG A 63 6.59 -23.22 -18.79
N SER A 64 7.44 -24.24 -18.58
CA SER A 64 7.18 -25.21 -17.54
C SER A 64 7.18 -24.45 -16.21
N LYS A 65 6.33 -24.84 -15.27
CA LYS A 65 6.34 -24.24 -13.92
C LYS A 65 7.72 -24.34 -13.26
N LYS A 66 8.56 -25.28 -13.71
CA LYS A 66 9.97 -25.39 -13.33
C LYS A 66 10.84 -24.25 -13.85
N ASP A 67 10.63 -23.80 -15.08
CA ASP A 67 11.42 -22.72 -15.69
C ASP A 67 11.10 -21.37 -15.04
N ASP A 68 9.85 -21.20 -14.58
CA ASP A 68 9.39 -20.00 -13.86
C ASP A 68 10.06 -19.89 -12.48
N LEU A 69 10.06 -20.99 -11.72
CA LEU A 69 10.75 -21.06 -10.41
C LEU A 69 12.26 -20.86 -10.54
N GLU A 70 12.87 -21.36 -11.62
CA GLU A 70 14.30 -21.14 -11.88
C GLU A 70 14.59 -19.66 -12.16
N LEU A 71 13.71 -18.99 -12.90
CA LEU A 71 13.83 -17.57 -13.20
C LEU A 71 13.65 -16.72 -11.93
N GLU A 72 12.66 -17.02 -11.09
CA GLU A 72 12.45 -16.39 -9.79
C GLU A 72 13.70 -16.54 -8.90
N SER A 73 14.23 -17.76 -8.77
CA SER A 73 15.43 -18.02 -7.98
C SER A 73 16.65 -17.23 -8.49
N GLN A 74 16.81 -17.10 -9.82
CA GLN A 74 17.89 -16.28 -10.38
C GLN A 74 17.70 -14.80 -10.07
N THR A 75 16.45 -14.30 -10.06
CA THR A 75 16.16 -12.92 -9.67
C THR A 75 16.47 -12.67 -8.21
N ASP A 76 16.10 -13.59 -7.31
CA ASP A 76 16.41 -13.48 -5.89
C ASP A 76 17.92 -13.48 -5.64
N GLU A 77 18.68 -14.36 -6.30
CA GLU A 77 20.14 -14.39 -6.18
C GLU A 77 20.77 -13.07 -6.68
N MET A 78 20.27 -12.54 -7.79
CA MET A 78 20.70 -11.24 -8.31
C MET A 78 20.43 -10.11 -7.31
N LEU A 79 19.23 -10.09 -6.69
CA LEU A 79 18.84 -9.05 -5.73
C LEU A 79 19.61 -9.19 -4.42
N ALA A 80 19.88 -10.40 -3.95
CA ALA A 80 20.73 -10.64 -2.79
C ALA A 80 22.16 -10.11 -3.03
N LYS A 81 22.73 -10.38 -4.23
CA LYS A 81 24.03 -9.82 -4.63
C LYS A 81 24.01 -8.29 -4.74
N LEU A 82 22.91 -7.70 -5.17
CA LEU A 82 22.75 -6.24 -5.20
C LEU A 82 22.72 -5.66 -3.78
N ARG A 83 21.92 -6.26 -2.88
CA ARG A 83 21.85 -5.87 -1.46
C ARG A 83 23.23 -5.91 -0.81
N MET A 84 23.95 -7.03 -0.96
CA MET A 84 25.30 -7.19 -0.39
C MET A 84 26.26 -6.11 -0.90
N ARG A 85 26.30 -5.87 -2.22
CA ARG A 85 27.16 -4.83 -2.81
C ARG A 85 26.80 -3.44 -2.32
N MET A 86 25.51 -3.13 -2.18
CA MET A 86 25.07 -1.85 -1.63
C MET A 86 25.53 -1.68 -0.17
N THR A 87 25.38 -2.71 0.67
CA THR A 87 25.85 -2.66 2.07
C THR A 87 27.36 -2.48 2.15
N GLU A 88 28.14 -3.28 1.43
CA GLU A 88 29.60 -3.19 1.40
C GLU A 88 30.08 -1.78 0.98
N VAL A 89 29.48 -1.23 -0.07
CA VAL A 89 29.81 0.12 -0.55
C VAL A 89 29.44 1.21 0.45
N ALA A 90 28.36 1.03 1.23
CA ALA A 90 28.00 1.96 2.29
C ALA A 90 29.02 1.93 3.43
N ASP A 91 29.44 0.72 3.85
CA ASP A 91 30.44 0.53 4.90
C ASP A 91 31.82 1.08 4.50
N LEU A 92 32.24 0.85 3.25
CA LEU A 92 33.47 1.39 2.70
C LEU A 92 33.47 2.92 2.73
N ASP A 93 32.39 3.56 2.31
CA ASP A 93 32.28 5.02 2.37
C ASP A 93 32.28 5.55 3.81
N ARG A 94 31.68 4.81 4.76
CA ARG A 94 31.73 5.17 6.18
C ARG A 94 33.17 5.09 6.71
N ALA A 95 33.90 4.03 6.37
CA ALA A 95 35.30 3.87 6.72
C ALA A 95 36.17 5.00 6.12
N TYR A 96 35.97 5.33 4.84
CA TYR A 96 36.69 6.44 4.21
C TYR A 96 36.38 7.78 4.89
N ASN A 97 35.13 8.05 5.25
CA ASN A 97 34.78 9.27 5.96
C ASN A 97 35.45 9.36 7.34
N ASN A 98 35.50 8.24 8.07
CA ASN A 98 36.17 8.16 9.37
C ASN A 98 37.68 8.38 9.25
N GLU A 99 38.29 7.93 8.15
CA GLU A 99 39.69 8.20 7.79
C GLU A 99 39.91 9.59 7.15
N ARG A 100 38.87 10.42 7.02
CA ARG A 100 38.89 11.72 6.32
C ARG A 100 39.35 11.65 4.86
N LYS A 101 39.06 10.52 4.21
CA LYS A 101 39.26 10.30 2.77
C LYS A 101 37.95 10.53 2.01
N PRO A 102 38.02 10.92 0.72
CA PRO A 102 36.81 11.13 -0.07
C PRO A 102 36.05 9.81 -0.30
N ALA A 103 34.79 9.78 0.12
CA ALA A 103 33.87 8.66 -0.02
C ALA A 103 33.10 8.74 -1.36
N ILE A 104 33.58 8.02 -2.38
CA ILE A 104 33.05 8.08 -3.76
C ILE A 104 32.37 6.75 -4.15
N SER A 105 32.40 5.74 -3.28
CA SER A 105 32.00 4.38 -3.62
C SER A 105 30.49 4.29 -3.91
N LYS A 106 29.64 4.93 -3.08
CA LYS A 106 28.19 5.00 -3.32
C LYS A 106 27.86 5.68 -4.64
N ILE A 107 28.54 6.78 -4.94
CA ILE A 107 28.31 7.55 -6.19
C ILE A 107 28.65 6.70 -7.41
N LYS A 108 29.74 5.91 -7.36
CA LYS A 108 30.12 5.01 -8.46
C LYS A 108 29.13 3.88 -8.69
N LEU A 109 28.52 3.34 -7.63
CA LEU A 109 27.56 2.23 -7.73
C LEU A 109 26.12 2.71 -8.04
N LEU A 110 25.80 3.98 -7.79
CA LEU A 110 24.46 4.54 -7.95
C LEU A 110 23.82 4.29 -9.34
N PRO A 111 24.50 4.44 -10.49
CA PRO A 111 23.87 4.21 -11.80
C PRO A 111 23.37 2.78 -11.97
N VAL A 112 24.14 1.80 -11.48
CA VAL A 112 23.77 0.37 -11.53
C VAL A 112 22.56 0.10 -10.64
N VAL A 113 22.54 0.69 -9.44
CA VAL A 113 21.41 0.57 -8.51
C VAL A 113 20.15 1.23 -9.09
N SER A 114 20.26 2.47 -9.60
CA SER A 114 19.16 3.21 -10.22
C SER A 114 18.52 2.43 -11.36
N GLU A 115 19.31 1.77 -12.21
CA GLU A 115 18.79 0.94 -13.29
C GLU A 115 17.89 -0.20 -12.77
N GLN A 116 18.28 -0.87 -11.68
CA GLN A 116 17.45 -1.92 -11.09
C GLN A 116 16.22 -1.34 -10.40
N LEU A 117 16.38 -0.25 -9.63
CA LEU A 117 15.26 0.38 -8.90
C LEU A 117 14.17 0.94 -9.82
N ARG A 118 14.51 1.30 -11.07
CA ARG A 118 13.52 1.74 -12.07
C ARG A 118 12.58 0.62 -12.54
N LYS A 119 12.96 -0.65 -12.40
CA LYS A 119 12.16 -1.80 -12.84
C LYS A 119 11.05 -2.10 -11.83
N THR A 120 9.85 -1.60 -12.08
CA THR A 120 8.69 -1.78 -11.18
C THR A 120 8.30 -3.23 -10.97
N SER A 121 8.52 -4.11 -11.96
CA SER A 121 8.26 -5.55 -11.84
C SER A 121 9.12 -6.24 -10.79
N LEU A 122 10.25 -5.64 -10.38
CA LEU A 122 11.13 -6.18 -9.35
C LEU A 122 10.84 -5.62 -7.97
N HIS A 123 9.93 -4.65 -7.81
CA HIS A 123 9.75 -3.94 -6.54
C HIS A 123 9.32 -4.88 -5.40
N ASP A 124 8.41 -5.81 -5.67
CA ASP A 124 7.96 -6.79 -4.66
C ASP A 124 9.12 -7.70 -4.24
N ALA A 125 9.81 -8.32 -5.20
CA ALA A 125 10.97 -9.17 -4.94
C ALA A 125 12.11 -8.43 -4.22
N MET A 126 12.32 -7.14 -4.53
CA MET A 126 13.30 -6.29 -3.83
C MET A 126 12.95 -6.10 -2.35
N LEU A 127 11.67 -5.93 -2.03
CA LEU A 127 11.20 -5.76 -0.65
C LEU A 127 11.31 -7.07 0.12
N GLU A 128 10.94 -8.20 -0.50
CA GLU A 128 11.05 -9.54 0.09
C GLU A 128 12.51 -9.92 0.39
N ASN A 129 13.45 -9.55 -0.49
CA ASN A 129 14.88 -9.75 -0.29
C ASN A 129 15.52 -8.75 0.70
N GLY A 130 14.75 -7.87 1.33
CA GLY A 130 15.27 -6.92 2.33
C GLY A 130 16.14 -5.81 1.76
N LEU A 131 16.03 -5.46 0.47
CA LEU A 131 16.83 -4.40 -0.16
C LEU A 131 16.64 -3.04 0.53
N LEU A 132 15.49 -2.85 1.18
CA LEU A 132 15.13 -1.62 1.89
C LEU A 132 16.09 -1.29 3.06
N GLU A 133 16.73 -2.30 3.66
CA GLU A 133 17.77 -2.10 4.66
C GLU A 133 19.04 -1.48 4.04
N ALA A 134 19.48 -1.96 2.88
CA ALA A 134 20.62 -1.39 2.19
C ALA A 134 20.35 0.06 1.72
N VAL A 135 19.12 0.33 1.26
CA VAL A 135 18.66 1.69 0.93
C VAL A 135 18.70 2.60 2.16
N ARG A 136 18.31 2.08 3.33
CA ARG A 136 18.42 2.81 4.60
C ARG A 136 19.84 3.23 4.89
N LEU A 137 20.80 2.30 4.81
CA LEU A 137 22.21 2.57 5.09
C LEU A 137 22.80 3.63 4.15
N TRP A 138 22.35 3.67 2.90
CA TRP A 138 22.76 4.70 1.93
C TRP A 138 22.23 6.10 2.27
N LEU A 139 21.07 6.16 2.91
CA LEU A 139 20.40 7.39 3.29
C LEU A 139 20.70 7.84 4.73
N GLU A 140 21.33 6.99 5.54
CA GLU A 140 21.72 7.36 6.90
C GLU A 140 22.75 8.49 6.89
N PRO A 141 22.58 9.53 7.75
CA PRO A 141 23.60 10.54 7.93
C PRO A 141 24.88 9.88 8.46
N LEU A 142 26.03 10.37 8.01
CA LEU A 142 27.32 9.89 8.47
C LEU A 142 27.59 10.36 9.90
N ASP A 143 28.66 9.83 10.51
CA ASP A 143 29.01 10.10 11.91
C ASP A 143 29.40 11.57 12.17
N ASP A 144 29.77 12.31 11.11
CA ASP A 144 30.00 13.76 11.12
C ASP A 144 28.71 14.58 10.93
N GLY A 145 27.56 13.91 10.80
CA GLY A 145 26.26 14.50 10.52
C GLY A 145 26.10 14.97 9.07
N SER A 146 27.02 14.63 8.16
CA SER A 146 26.84 14.91 6.74
C SER A 146 25.75 14.02 6.13
N LEU A 147 24.98 14.59 5.22
CA LEU A 147 23.98 13.86 4.45
C LEU A 147 24.64 13.26 3.20
N PRO A 148 24.12 12.13 2.67
CA PRO A 148 24.60 11.59 1.40
C PRO A 148 24.40 12.57 0.25
N ALA A 149 25.08 12.35 -0.88
CA ALA A 149 24.98 13.22 -2.05
C ALA A 149 23.53 13.39 -2.54
N LEU A 150 23.18 14.58 -3.03
CA LEU A 150 21.82 14.94 -3.45
C LEU A 150 21.26 13.97 -4.50
N ASP A 151 22.10 13.52 -5.45
CA ASP A 151 21.69 12.58 -6.49
C ASP A 151 21.28 11.23 -5.91
N ILE A 152 22.01 10.73 -4.89
CA ILE A 152 21.66 9.52 -4.15
C ILE A 152 20.30 9.70 -3.48
N GLN A 153 20.10 10.85 -2.81
CA GLN A 153 18.85 11.13 -2.13
C GLN A 153 17.67 11.12 -3.13
N LEU A 154 17.76 11.87 -4.22
CA LEU A 154 16.69 11.97 -5.21
C LEU A 154 16.30 10.61 -5.81
N GLU A 155 17.29 9.82 -6.24
CA GLU A 155 17.05 8.49 -6.82
C GLU A 155 16.35 7.55 -5.83
N LEU A 156 16.86 7.48 -4.59
CA LEU A 156 16.31 6.57 -3.58
C LEU A 156 14.93 7.02 -3.07
N PHE A 157 14.72 8.31 -2.82
CA PHE A 157 13.40 8.82 -2.41
C PHE A 157 12.33 8.64 -3.52
N ASN A 158 12.71 8.80 -4.78
CA ASN A 158 11.81 8.51 -5.91
C ASN A 158 11.43 7.04 -5.99
N PHE A 159 12.36 6.13 -5.68
CA PHE A 159 12.06 4.71 -5.56
C PHE A 159 11.07 4.44 -4.41
N LEU A 160 11.31 5.00 -3.22
CA LEU A 160 10.45 4.81 -2.04
C LEU A 160 9.00 5.27 -2.28
N LEU A 161 8.80 6.30 -3.11
CA LEU A 161 7.47 6.80 -3.44
C LEU A 161 6.66 5.78 -4.27
N LYS A 162 7.33 5.10 -5.20
CA LYS A 162 6.73 4.17 -6.16
C LYS A 162 6.57 2.76 -5.60
N ALA A 163 7.52 2.30 -4.78
CA ALA A 163 7.51 0.95 -4.24
C ALA A 163 6.27 0.70 -3.33
N PRO A 164 5.67 -0.50 -3.38
CA PRO A 164 4.53 -0.90 -2.55
C PRO A 164 4.98 -1.26 -1.12
N ILE A 165 5.44 -0.27 -0.36
CA ILE A 165 5.99 -0.46 0.99
C ILE A 165 4.86 -0.54 2.03
N HIS A 166 4.80 -1.69 2.72
CA HIS A 166 3.90 -1.99 3.84
C HIS A 166 4.60 -1.86 5.21
N THR A 167 3.82 -1.99 6.28
CA THR A 167 4.27 -1.86 7.67
C THR A 167 5.33 -2.90 8.07
N GLU A 168 5.24 -4.12 7.53
CA GLU A 168 6.20 -5.20 7.80
C GLU A 168 7.61 -4.81 7.33
N HIS A 169 7.75 -4.36 6.08
CA HIS A 169 9.04 -3.93 5.52
C HIS A 169 9.64 -2.74 6.27
N LEU A 170 8.81 -1.82 6.77
CA LEU A 170 9.27 -0.68 7.58
C LEU A 170 9.79 -1.11 8.95
N ARG A 171 9.17 -2.13 9.55
CA ARG A 171 9.59 -2.70 10.84
C ARG A 171 10.92 -3.42 10.71
N GLU A 172 11.09 -4.21 9.65
CA GLU A 172 12.32 -4.98 9.38
C GLU A 172 13.49 -4.07 9.02
N SER A 173 13.31 -3.17 8.05
CA SER A 173 14.39 -2.26 7.61
C SER A 173 14.67 -1.12 8.59
N GLY A 174 13.67 -0.70 9.38
CA GLY A 174 13.76 0.51 10.21
C GLY A 174 13.69 1.83 9.44
N MET A 175 13.31 1.81 8.15
CA MET A 175 13.26 3.00 7.27
C MET A 175 12.36 4.12 7.78
N GLY A 176 11.28 3.80 8.51
CA GLY A 176 10.36 4.81 9.02
C GLY A 176 11.02 5.85 9.92
N LYS A 177 11.98 5.45 10.75
CA LYS A 177 12.72 6.38 11.62
C LYS A 177 13.57 7.35 10.80
N LEU A 178 14.21 6.84 9.75
CA LEU A 178 15.06 7.64 8.87
C LEU A 178 14.23 8.69 8.12
N VAL A 179 13.10 8.32 7.52
CA VAL A 179 12.29 9.30 6.77
C VAL A 179 11.75 10.40 7.69
N VAL A 180 11.39 10.08 8.93
CA VAL A 180 11.03 11.10 9.94
C VAL A 180 12.21 12.01 10.31
N PHE A 181 13.44 11.52 10.26
CA PHE A 181 14.62 12.38 10.40
C PHE A 181 14.71 13.38 9.24
N TYR A 182 14.50 12.93 7.99
CA TYR A 182 14.53 13.81 6.81
C TYR A 182 13.44 14.89 6.83
N THR A 183 12.25 14.64 7.41
CA THR A 183 11.22 15.69 7.55
C THR A 183 11.58 16.77 8.56
N LYS A 184 12.50 16.50 9.48
CA LYS A 184 12.93 17.45 10.53
C LYS A 184 14.25 18.13 10.21
N CYS A 185 14.99 17.65 9.23
CA CYS A 185 16.33 18.12 8.94
C CYS A 185 16.31 19.36 8.03
N ASN A 186 16.67 20.52 8.58
CA ASN A 186 16.70 21.78 7.83
C ASN A 186 17.75 21.84 6.71
N ARG A 187 18.69 20.88 6.66
CA ARG A 187 19.76 20.81 5.65
C ARG A 187 19.34 20.06 4.37
N VAL A 188 18.17 19.44 4.37
CA VAL A 188 17.64 18.65 3.26
C VAL A 188 17.03 19.58 2.21
N ASP A 189 17.17 19.22 0.92
CA ASP A 189 16.51 19.93 -0.19
C ASP A 189 14.98 19.90 -0.01
N THR A 190 14.32 21.02 -0.27
CA THR A 190 12.86 21.16 -0.13
C THR A 190 12.05 20.10 -0.87
N ARG A 191 12.54 19.60 -2.02
CA ARG A 191 11.90 18.51 -2.78
C ARG A 191 11.87 17.21 -1.99
N ILE A 192 12.98 16.89 -1.34
CA ILE A 192 13.14 15.67 -0.56
C ILE A 192 12.36 15.78 0.75
N SER A 193 12.32 16.96 1.38
CA SER A 193 11.47 17.22 2.54
C SER A 193 9.99 16.93 2.23
N ARG A 194 9.48 17.43 1.10
CA ARG A 194 8.09 17.19 0.66
C ARG A 194 7.82 15.71 0.40
N ILE A 195 8.72 15.02 -0.30
CA ILE A 195 8.58 13.56 -0.53
C ILE A 195 8.60 12.81 0.81
N SER A 196 9.45 13.20 1.74
CA SER A 196 9.54 12.57 3.07
C SER A 196 8.24 12.76 3.86
N GLU A 197 7.64 13.94 3.84
CA GLU A 197 6.34 14.21 4.47
C GLU A 197 5.22 13.37 3.84
N GLU A 198 5.22 13.25 2.51
CA GLU A 198 4.26 12.41 1.77
C GLU A 198 4.41 10.92 2.14
N LEU A 199 5.64 10.42 2.19
CA LEU A 199 5.94 9.04 2.59
C LEU A 199 5.50 8.76 4.03
N VAL A 200 5.79 9.66 4.96
CA VAL A 200 5.34 9.55 6.35
C VAL A 200 3.82 9.48 6.42
N ALA A 201 3.11 10.34 5.69
CA ALA A 201 1.65 10.31 5.63
C ALA A 201 1.14 8.99 5.01
N LYS A 202 1.75 8.51 3.92
CA LYS A 202 1.39 7.26 3.22
C LYS A 202 1.54 6.05 4.15
N TRP A 203 2.66 5.94 4.86
CA TRP A 203 2.98 4.78 5.68
C TRP A 203 2.31 4.76 7.06
N ILE A 204 2.12 5.92 7.69
CA ILE A 204 1.49 6.01 9.02
C ILE A 204 -0.04 5.90 8.93
N ARG A 205 -0.66 6.27 7.81
CA ARG A 205 -2.12 6.26 7.63
C ARG A 205 -2.79 4.93 8.01
N PRO A 206 -2.34 3.76 7.53
CA PRO A 206 -2.92 2.47 7.92
C PRO A 206 -2.90 2.22 9.44
N LEU A 207 -1.89 2.74 10.14
CA LEU A 207 -1.76 2.57 11.60
C LEU A 207 -2.74 3.45 12.39
N ILE A 208 -3.07 4.65 11.90
CA ILE A 208 -3.88 5.62 12.66
C ILE A 208 -5.39 5.45 12.37
N GLN A 209 -5.81 4.54 11.48
CA GLN A 209 -7.21 4.35 11.06
C GLN A 209 -7.92 5.67 10.65
N ARG A 210 -7.16 6.67 10.21
CA ARG A 210 -7.70 7.91 9.63
C ARG A 210 -7.63 7.76 8.12
N SER A 211 -8.78 7.71 7.46
CA SER A 211 -8.82 7.55 6.01
C SER A 211 -8.37 8.82 5.28
N ALA A 212 -7.92 8.64 4.04
CA ALA A 212 -7.43 9.71 3.17
C ALA A 212 -8.55 10.58 2.58
N ASN A 213 -9.81 10.15 2.73
CA ASN A 213 -10.96 10.88 2.22
C ASN A 213 -11.25 12.09 3.10
N TYR A 214 -11.29 13.28 2.51
CA TYR A 214 -11.73 14.50 3.19
C TYR A 214 -13.09 14.33 3.89
N LYS A 215 -13.97 13.49 3.34
CA LYS A 215 -15.31 13.18 3.86
C LYS A 215 -15.32 12.39 5.17
N ASP A 216 -14.30 11.59 5.43
CA ASP A 216 -14.19 10.78 6.65
C ASP A 216 -13.43 11.49 7.76
N ARG A 217 -12.97 12.72 7.53
CA ARG A 217 -12.44 13.56 8.60
C ARG A 217 -13.58 13.84 9.58
N SER A 218 -13.64 13.08 10.67
CA SER A 218 -14.54 13.34 11.78
C SER A 218 -14.06 14.59 12.52
N ILE A 219 -14.47 15.77 12.01
CA ILE A 219 -14.24 17.03 12.70
C ILE A 219 -15.04 16.98 14.00
N ARG A 220 -14.37 17.16 15.13
CA ARG A 220 -15.02 17.19 16.44
C ARG A 220 -16.04 18.33 16.43
N THR A 221 -17.31 18.03 16.54
CA THR A 221 -18.37 19.04 16.66
C THR A 221 -18.47 19.49 18.11
N ALA A 222 -18.72 20.78 18.34
CA ALA A 222 -18.80 21.36 19.69
C ALA A 222 -19.82 20.65 20.62
N SER A 223 -20.85 20.01 20.06
CA SER A 223 -21.83 19.22 20.82
C SER A 223 -21.26 17.92 21.40
N SER A 224 -20.27 17.30 20.75
CA SER A 224 -19.60 16.08 21.24
C SER A 224 -18.60 16.39 22.37
N ALA A 225 -18.02 17.60 22.39
CA ALA A 225 -17.10 18.05 23.42
C ALA A 225 -17.80 18.39 24.76
N ALA A 226 -19.11 18.67 24.75
CA ALA A 226 -19.86 18.97 25.98
C ALA A 226 -20.02 17.74 26.90
N THR A 227 -19.97 16.52 26.35
CA THR A 227 -20.13 15.27 27.11
C THR A 227 -18.79 14.74 27.64
N ALA A 228 -17.68 15.13 27.03
CA ALA A 228 -16.34 14.79 27.50
C ALA A 228 -15.83 15.90 28.42
N ARG A 229 -16.12 15.81 29.73
CA ARG A 229 -15.55 16.72 30.73
C ARG A 229 -14.02 16.75 30.54
N PRO A 230 -13.40 17.85 30.08
CA PRO A 230 -11.96 17.91 30.04
C PRO A 230 -11.48 17.88 31.48
N ARG A 231 -10.67 16.88 31.85
CA ARG A 231 -9.88 16.93 33.08
C ARG A 231 -8.94 18.14 32.96
N SER A 232 -9.41 19.27 33.49
CA SER A 232 -8.67 20.48 33.86
C SER A 232 -7.31 20.65 33.20
N THR A 233 -7.29 21.08 31.94
CA THR A 233 -6.12 21.72 31.31
C THR A 233 -5.63 22.91 32.14
N LEU A 234 -6.54 23.55 32.87
CA LEU A 234 -6.29 24.59 33.87
C LEU A 234 -5.36 24.12 35.00
N LYS A 235 -5.38 22.83 35.38
CA LYS A 235 -4.49 22.31 36.43
C LYS A 235 -3.07 22.02 35.91
N ARG A 236 -2.91 21.63 34.64
CA ARG A 236 -1.59 21.48 34.01
C ARG A 236 -0.93 22.84 33.72
N LEU A 237 -1.69 23.81 33.23
CA LEU A 237 -1.18 25.18 33.00
C LEU A 237 -0.84 25.93 34.30
N MET A 238 -1.40 25.52 35.43
CA MET A 238 -1.07 26.05 36.76
C MET A 238 0.14 25.36 37.39
N ASP A 239 0.41 24.09 37.06
CA ASP A 239 1.61 23.36 37.51
C ASP A 239 2.86 23.83 36.75
N ASP A 240 2.75 24.08 35.44
CA ASP A 240 3.86 24.56 34.59
C ASP A 240 4.30 26.01 34.88
N ARG A 241 3.60 26.72 35.78
CA ARG A 241 3.92 28.10 36.18
C ARG A 241 4.59 28.21 37.55
N ARG A 242 4.92 27.10 38.20
CA ARG A 242 5.56 27.10 39.52
C ARG A 242 7.09 27.06 39.49
N GLU A 243 7.73 26.95 38.33
CA GLU A 243 9.19 26.78 38.25
C GLU A 243 9.98 27.86 37.48
N GLU A 244 9.36 28.97 37.03
CA GLU A 244 10.15 30.10 36.51
C GLU A 244 9.89 31.39 37.31
N ASP A 245 10.88 31.70 38.16
CA ASP A 245 11.33 33.03 38.61
C ASP A 245 10.31 34.17 38.59
N LEU A 246 9.59 34.33 39.70
CA LEU A 246 8.86 35.57 40.00
C LEU A 246 9.44 36.22 41.25
N SER A 247 10.33 37.18 41.03
CA SER A 247 10.79 38.12 42.05
C SER A 247 9.57 38.85 42.68
N PRO A 248 9.48 38.99 44.01
CA PRO A 248 8.29 39.52 44.69
C PRO A 248 8.14 41.04 44.49
N GLY A 249 7.60 41.46 43.35
CA GLY A 249 7.40 42.90 43.07
C GLY A 249 6.47 43.27 41.92
N MET A 250 5.94 42.30 41.15
CA MET A 250 5.13 42.57 39.94
C MET A 250 3.66 42.14 40.04
N ALA A 251 3.13 41.92 41.25
CA ALA A 251 1.76 41.41 41.45
C ALA A 251 0.62 42.40 41.14
N ALA A 252 0.92 43.64 40.71
CA ALA A 252 -0.08 44.68 40.50
C ALA A 252 0.03 45.37 39.12
N ARG A 253 0.21 44.61 38.04
CA ARG A 253 0.07 45.15 36.67
C ARG A 253 -1.01 44.43 35.89
N VAL A 254 -1.86 45.21 35.23
CA VAL A 254 -2.90 44.75 34.28
C VAL A 254 -2.22 43.91 33.19
N GLN A 255 -2.55 42.63 33.15
CA GLN A 255 -2.03 41.73 32.12
C GLN A 255 -2.71 42.04 30.78
N VAL A 256 -1.91 42.41 29.79
CA VAL A 256 -2.35 42.55 28.40
C VAL A 256 -2.66 41.15 27.85
N PRO A 257 -3.88 40.87 27.36
CA PRO A 257 -4.20 39.57 26.78
C PRO A 257 -3.32 39.34 25.55
N ARG A 258 -2.55 38.25 25.56
CA ARG A 258 -1.74 37.84 24.41
C ARG A 258 -2.63 37.14 23.39
N TYR A 259 -2.50 37.54 22.13
CA TYR A 259 -3.17 36.89 21.00
C TYR A 259 -2.68 35.45 20.87
N THR A 260 -3.57 34.49 21.11
CA THR A 260 -3.34 33.08 20.78
C THR A 260 -3.91 32.80 19.39
N VAL A 261 -3.10 32.20 18.52
CA VAL A 261 -3.56 31.78 17.19
C VAL A 261 -4.75 30.81 17.32
N PRO A 262 -5.89 31.06 16.64
CA PRO A 262 -7.05 30.18 16.73
C PRO A 262 -6.74 28.84 16.02
N SER A 263 -6.68 27.75 16.79
CA SER A 263 -6.63 26.39 16.24
C SER A 263 -8.04 25.93 15.87
N TYR A 264 -8.36 25.91 14.57
CA TYR A 264 -9.67 25.48 14.05
C TYR A 264 -9.82 23.94 14.00
N ASP A 265 -9.75 23.29 15.15
CA ASP A 265 -9.90 21.83 15.26
C ASP A 265 -11.34 21.39 15.64
N ILE A 266 -12.22 22.34 15.93
CA ILE A 266 -13.59 22.07 16.39
C ILE A 266 -14.59 22.79 15.49
N MET A 267 -15.48 22.03 14.85
CA MET A 267 -16.55 22.60 14.03
C MET A 267 -17.66 23.14 14.96
N PRO A 268 -18.10 24.39 14.78
CA PRO A 268 -19.23 24.92 15.53
C PRO A 268 -20.49 24.12 15.18
N SER A 269 -21.18 23.62 16.21
CA SER A 269 -22.51 23.02 16.03
C SER A 269 -23.51 24.15 15.81
N ALA A 270 -24.46 23.94 14.90
CA ALA A 270 -25.56 24.88 14.69
C ALA A 270 -26.29 25.14 16.03
N SER A 271 -26.65 26.40 16.27
CA SER A 271 -27.44 26.79 17.44
C SER A 271 -28.72 25.95 17.51
N PRO A 272 -29.14 25.49 18.71
CA PRO A 272 -30.31 24.61 18.86
C PRO A 272 -31.61 25.18 18.28
N LEU A 273 -31.69 26.50 18.04
CA LEU A 273 -32.78 27.16 17.31
C LEU A 273 -32.88 26.76 15.83
N VAL A 274 -31.76 26.47 15.17
CA VAL A 274 -31.73 26.03 13.77
C VAL A 274 -32.12 24.56 13.64
N GLN A 275 -31.83 23.75 14.66
CA GLN A 275 -32.10 22.31 14.64
C GLN A 275 -33.59 21.98 14.86
N GLN A 276 -34.32 22.82 15.59
CA GLN A 276 -35.79 22.72 15.69
C GLN A 276 -36.51 22.97 14.35
N ASN A 277 -35.90 23.73 13.43
CA ASN A 277 -36.52 24.05 12.14
C ASN A 277 -36.16 23.07 11.02
N ALA A 278 -35.06 22.32 11.13
CA ALA A 278 -34.63 21.35 10.12
C ALA A 278 -35.51 20.08 10.05
N GLY A 279 -36.29 19.79 11.10
CA GLY A 279 -37.18 18.62 11.16
C GLY A 279 -38.62 18.89 10.70
N ARG A 280 -39.03 20.16 10.53
CA ARG A 280 -40.40 20.52 10.19
C ARG A 280 -40.51 20.88 8.71
N LYS A 281 -40.39 19.88 7.83
CA LYS A 281 -40.84 20.05 6.44
C LYS A 281 -42.35 20.33 6.48
N GLN A 282 -42.74 21.60 6.37
CA GLN A 282 -44.15 21.98 6.21
C GLN A 282 -44.68 21.23 4.99
N GLN A 283 -45.62 20.31 5.20
CA GLN A 283 -46.26 19.63 4.07
C GLN A 283 -47.04 20.70 3.29
N PRO A 284 -46.86 20.80 1.96
CA PRO A 284 -47.56 21.81 1.16
C PRO A 284 -49.07 21.68 1.36
N GLU A 285 -49.78 22.80 1.44
CA GLU A 285 -51.17 22.86 1.93
C GLU A 285 -52.13 21.91 1.19
N TYR A 286 -51.89 21.66 -0.10
CA TYR A 286 -52.70 20.73 -0.90
C TYR A 286 -52.68 19.30 -0.33
N MET A 287 -51.54 18.84 0.19
CA MET A 287 -51.40 17.52 0.82
C MET A 287 -52.14 17.43 2.15
N GLN A 288 -52.21 18.53 2.90
CA GLN A 288 -52.95 18.58 4.16
C GLN A 288 -54.45 18.51 3.90
N ARG A 289 -54.94 19.22 2.88
CA ARG A 289 -56.34 19.16 2.43
C ARG A 289 -56.73 17.76 1.93
N LEU A 290 -55.86 17.11 1.16
CA LEU A 290 -56.05 15.73 0.70
C LEU A 290 -56.19 14.75 1.88
N LYS A 291 -55.32 14.87 2.90
CA LYS A 291 -55.41 14.04 4.10
C LYS A 291 -56.70 14.29 4.88
N ALA A 292 -57.13 15.53 5.03
CA ALA A 292 -58.38 15.87 5.69
C ALA A 292 -59.62 15.33 4.94
N HIS A 293 -59.57 15.33 3.61
CA HIS A 293 -60.64 14.76 2.79
C HIS A 293 -60.68 13.21 2.88
N MET A 294 -59.50 12.58 2.86
CA MET A 294 -59.34 11.13 3.03
C MET A 294 -59.82 10.66 4.41
N THR A 295 -59.55 11.41 5.47
CA THR A 295 -60.01 11.06 6.83
C THR A 295 -61.53 11.21 6.97
N LYS A 296 -62.13 12.27 6.40
CA LYS A 296 -63.60 12.43 6.36
C LYS A 296 -64.30 11.28 5.65
N ASN A 297 -63.77 10.84 4.51
CA ASN A 297 -64.35 9.72 3.77
C ASN A 297 -64.16 8.39 4.49
N LYS A 298 -63.02 8.18 5.16
CA LYS A 298 -62.78 6.99 6.00
C LYS A 298 -63.75 6.92 7.20
N THR A 299 -64.05 8.06 7.84
CA THR A 299 -65.04 8.10 8.92
C THR A 299 -66.48 7.92 8.43
N ARG A 300 -66.77 8.28 7.16
CA ARG A 300 -68.10 8.09 6.56
C ARG A 300 -68.33 6.64 6.10
N ALA A 301 -67.27 5.96 5.65
CA ALA A 301 -67.30 4.54 5.32
C ALA A 301 -67.36 3.61 6.55
N ALA A 302 -67.00 4.10 7.73
CA ALA A 302 -67.10 3.34 8.99
C ALA A 302 -68.45 3.49 9.71
N ARG A 303 -69.41 4.23 9.12
CA ARG A 303 -70.75 4.49 9.68
C ARG A 303 -71.89 3.95 8.80
N HIS A 304 -71.59 3.03 7.89
CA HIS A 304 -72.57 2.23 7.14
C HIS A 304 -72.29 0.75 7.34
#